data_AF-A0A940PNX9-F1
#
_entry.id   AF-A0A940PNX9-F1
#
_cell.length_a   1.000
_cell.length_b   1.000
_cell.length_c   1.000
_cell.angle_alpha   90.00
_cell.angle_beta   90.00
_cell.angle_gamma   90.00
#
_symmetry.space_group_name_H-M   'P 1'
#
loop_
_entity.id
_entity.type
_entity.pdbx_description
1 polymer ?
#
loop_
_entity_poly.entity_id
_entity_poly.type
_entity_poly.pdbx_seq_one_letter_code
_entity_poly.pdbx_strand_id
1 'polypeptide(L)'
;MKVPMVTVSLFADPIFKDGAFTSNDPRVRAYAIQKTMESMDLGAELGAEVFVLWGGPEGSEVDAGKNAVEAMKRYREALNYLCEYVCRKSMATSLLWKPSRTNRAQTFTFRRQAPCSA
;
A
#
# COMPACT_ATOMS: atom_id res chain seq x y z
N MET A 1 -1.06 -25.29 -8.24
CA MET A 1 -1.83 -24.04 -8.09
C MET A 1 -0.83 -22.90 -7.99
N LYS A 2 -1.02 -21.78 -8.70
CA LYS A 2 -0.13 -20.61 -8.64
C LYS A 2 -0.87 -19.46 -7.95
N VAL A 3 -0.19 -18.68 -7.13
CA VAL A 3 -0.74 -17.45 -6.51
C VAL A 3 -0.20 -16.26 -7.31
N PRO A 4 -0.95 -15.74 -8.30
CA PRO A 4 -0.42 -14.68 -9.16
C PRO A 4 -0.33 -13.33 -8.44
N MET A 5 -1.16 -13.12 -7.41
CA MET A 5 -1.31 -11.83 -6.76
C MET A 5 -1.75 -11.99 -5.30
N VAL A 6 -1.24 -11.10 -4.45
CA VAL A 6 -1.66 -10.93 -3.06
C VAL A 6 -2.05 -9.49 -2.77
N THR A 7 -2.85 -9.29 -1.74
CA THR A 7 -3.26 -7.96 -1.27
C THR A 7 -3.43 -7.99 0.23
N VAL A 8 -3.33 -6.83 0.87
CA VAL A 8 -3.56 -6.66 2.30
C VAL A 8 -4.94 -6.07 2.54
N SER A 9 -5.66 -6.63 3.53
CA SER A 9 -6.92 -6.04 3.98
C SER A 9 -6.66 -4.88 4.94
N LEU A 10 -6.80 -3.66 4.41
CA LEU A 10 -6.68 -2.40 5.15
C LEU A 10 -8.03 -1.72 5.39
N PHE A 11 -9.14 -2.46 5.29
CA PHE A 11 -10.50 -1.90 5.38
C PHE A 11 -11.43 -2.69 6.31
N ALA A 12 -11.18 -3.98 6.55
CA ALA A 12 -12.08 -4.81 7.35
C ALA A 12 -11.97 -4.55 8.86
N ASP A 13 -10.80 -4.10 9.32
CA ASP A 13 -10.57 -3.79 10.73
C ASP A 13 -11.13 -2.40 11.07
N PRO A 14 -11.97 -2.26 12.12
CA PRO A 14 -12.53 -0.98 12.56
C PRO A 14 -11.47 0.10 12.85
N ILE A 15 -10.22 -0.29 13.12
CA ILE A 15 -9.11 0.66 13.34
C ILE A 15 -8.85 1.53 12.09
N PHE A 16 -9.17 1.04 10.89
CA PHE A 16 -8.97 1.74 9.62
C PHE A 16 -10.14 2.62 9.19
N LYS A 17 -11.09 2.91 10.09
CA LYS A 17 -12.26 3.77 9.80
C LYS A 17 -11.89 5.17 9.28
N ASP A 18 -10.75 5.71 9.69
CA ASP A 18 -10.21 7.01 9.23
C ASP A 18 -9.10 6.83 8.17
N GLY A 19 -9.09 5.71 7.45
CA GLY A 19 -8.03 5.34 6.52
C GLY A 19 -6.86 4.63 7.19
N ALA A 20 -6.00 4.01 6.38
CA ALA A 20 -4.87 3.23 6.85
C ALA A 20 -3.59 4.07 6.77
N PHE A 21 -3.10 4.35 5.57
CA PHE A 21 -1.88 5.14 5.37
C PHE A 21 -2.12 6.64 5.55
N THR A 22 -3.34 7.13 5.28
CA THR A 22 -3.69 8.55 5.46
C THR A 22 -4.36 8.84 6.79
N SER A 23 -4.45 7.87 7.72
CA SER A 23 -5.05 8.07 9.04
C SER A 23 -4.46 9.28 9.75
N ASN A 24 -5.28 10.01 10.51
CA ASN A 24 -4.77 11.09 11.35
C ASN A 24 -3.94 10.55 12.52
N ASP A 25 -4.27 9.36 13.04
CA ASP A 25 -3.53 8.72 14.12
C ASP A 25 -2.22 8.07 13.60
N PRO A 26 -1.04 8.50 14.10
CA PRO A 26 0.24 7.89 13.70
C PRO A 26 0.36 6.40 14.03
N ARG A 27 -0.29 5.91 15.08
CA ARG A 27 -0.23 4.49 15.49
C ARG A 27 -0.94 3.62 14.46
N VAL A 28 -2.08 4.08 13.94
CA VAL A 28 -2.83 3.39 12.89
C VAL A 28 -2.03 3.33 11.60
N ARG A 29 -1.32 4.41 11.25
CA ARG A 29 -0.43 4.42 10.07
C ARG A 29 0.73 3.43 10.21
N ALA A 30 1.38 3.41 11.37
CA ALA A 30 2.46 2.47 11.64
C ALA A 30 1.97 1.02 11.58
N TYR A 31 0.80 0.74 12.16
CA TYR A 31 0.15 -0.57 12.09
C TYR A 31 -0.18 -0.99 10.66
N ALA A 32 -0.70 -0.07 9.83
CA ALA A 32 -0.98 -0.34 8.42
C ALA A 32 0.28 -0.73 7.64
N ILE A 33 1.40 -0.04 7.88
CA ILE A 33 2.70 -0.36 7.25
C ILE A 33 3.17 -1.75 7.69
N GLN A 34 3.13 -2.05 8.99
CA GLN A 34 3.54 -3.36 9.52
C GLN A 34 2.71 -4.49 8.91
N LYS A 35 1.38 -4.37 8.93
CA LYS A 35 0.45 -5.36 8.36
C LYS A 35 0.71 -5.58 6.87
N THR A 36 1.09 -4.53 6.16
CA THR A 36 1.42 -4.60 4.73
C THR A 36 2.73 -5.36 4.52
N MET A 37 3.78 -5.09 5.32
CA MET A 37 5.05 -5.81 5.24
C MET A 37 4.88 -7.31 5.50
N GLU A 38 4.09 -7.69 6.51
CA GLU A 38 3.78 -9.10 6.82
C GLU A 38 3.05 -9.78 5.65
N SER A 39 2.11 -9.07 5.02
CA SER A 39 1.39 -9.59 3.85
C SER A 39 2.30 -9.74 2.61
N MET A 40 3.27 -8.83 2.44
CA MET A 40 4.27 -8.92 1.37
C MET A 40 5.20 -10.11 1.58
N ASP A 41 5.64 -10.36 2.81
CA ASP A 41 6.48 -11.51 3.17
C ASP A 41 5.75 -12.83 2.84
N LEU A 42 4.48 -12.96 3.25
CA LEU A 42 3.66 -14.11 2.91
C LEU A 42 3.46 -14.25 1.40
N GLY A 43 3.26 -13.14 0.69
CA GLY A 43 3.16 -13.13 -0.77
C GLY A 43 4.43 -13.63 -1.45
N ALA A 44 5.60 -13.26 -0.93
CA ALA A 44 6.87 -13.73 -1.45
C ALA A 44 7.07 -15.24 -1.22
N GLU A 45 6.69 -15.76 -0.05
CA GLU A 45 6.71 -17.20 0.24
C GLU A 45 5.80 -18.01 -0.69
N LEU A 46 4.65 -17.43 -1.06
CA LEU A 46 3.69 -18.04 -1.99
C LEU A 46 4.06 -17.86 -3.47
N GLY A 47 5.14 -17.13 -3.78
CA GLY A 47 5.60 -16.86 -5.14
C GLY A 47 4.74 -15.85 -5.91
N ALA A 48 4.09 -14.91 -5.21
CA ALA A 48 3.28 -13.88 -5.83
C ALA A 48 4.13 -12.79 -6.50
N GLU A 49 3.88 -12.58 -7.79
CA GLU A 49 4.59 -11.59 -8.61
C GLU A 49 3.99 -10.17 -8.45
N VAL A 50 2.75 -10.08 -7.97
CA VAL A 50 2.01 -8.82 -7.86
C VAL A 50 1.46 -8.64 -6.46
N PHE A 51 1.71 -7.49 -5.85
CA PHE A 51 1.09 -7.05 -4.61
C PHE A 51 0.20 -5.86 -4.88
N VAL A 52 -1.09 -5.99 -4.57
CA VAL A 52 -2.08 -4.94 -4.84
C VAL A 52 -2.40 -4.18 -3.57
N LEU A 53 -2.35 -2.86 -3.65
CA LEU A 53 -2.80 -1.93 -2.61
C LEU A 53 -4.13 -1.31 -3.03
N TRP A 54 -5.17 -1.57 -2.23
CA TRP A 54 -6.50 -1.00 -2.45
C TRP A 54 -6.75 0.14 -1.45
N GLY A 55 -6.73 1.37 -1.95
CA GLY A 55 -6.95 2.58 -1.14
C GLY A 55 -8.43 2.86 -0.88
N GLY A 56 -9.21 1.85 -0.49
CA GLY A 56 -10.65 1.98 -0.25
C GLY A 56 -11.02 3.00 0.84
N PRO A 57 -10.49 2.85 2.07
CA PRO A 57 -10.79 3.75 3.18
C PRO A 57 -9.91 5.01 3.18
N GLU A 58 -9.06 5.19 2.17
CA GLU A 58 -8.19 6.36 2.06
C GLU A 58 -9.03 7.54 1.56
N GLY A 59 -9.43 8.41 2.49
CA GLY A 59 -10.24 9.58 2.17
C GLY A 59 -10.77 10.28 3.40
N SER A 60 -11.75 11.15 3.17
CA SER A 60 -12.55 11.80 4.19
C SER A 60 -13.98 11.94 3.66
N GLU A 61 -14.97 11.69 4.50
CA GLU A 61 -16.37 11.98 4.21
C GLU A 61 -16.71 13.46 4.44
N VAL A 62 -15.90 14.13 5.26
CA VAL A 62 -16.07 15.54 5.64
C VAL A 62 -14.87 16.33 5.11
N ASP A 63 -15.13 17.43 4.39
CA ASP A 63 -14.07 18.25 3.78
C ASP A 63 -13.08 18.80 4.82
N ALA A 64 -13.55 19.12 6.03
CA ALA A 64 -12.71 19.58 7.14
C ALA A 64 -12.05 18.45 7.95
N GLY A 65 -12.44 17.18 7.72
CA GLY A 65 -11.98 16.04 8.52
C GLY A 65 -10.52 15.65 8.27
N LYS A 66 -9.97 15.99 7.10
CA LYS A 66 -8.60 15.65 6.73
C LYS A 66 -8.02 16.65 5.73
N ASN A 67 -6.81 17.11 5.99
CA ASN A 67 -6.08 17.92 5.01
C ASN A 67 -5.58 17.02 3.87
N ALA A 68 -6.13 17.22 2.67
CA ALA A 68 -5.79 16.42 1.49
C ALA A 68 -4.30 16.48 1.11
N VAL A 69 -3.64 17.62 1.33
CA VAL A 69 -2.20 17.78 1.02
C VAL A 69 -1.35 16.93 1.96
N GLU A 70 -1.65 16.97 3.26
CA GLU A 70 -0.94 16.18 4.27
C GLU A 70 -1.23 14.69 4.12
N ALA A 71 -2.47 14.31 3.81
CA ALA A 71 -2.84 12.94 3.51
C ALA A 71 -2.04 12.38 2.33
N MET A 72 -1.91 13.15 1.24
CA MET A 72 -1.15 12.73 0.07
C MET A 72 0.36 12.59 0.36
N LYS A 73 0.93 13.49 1.17
CA LYS A 73 2.33 13.38 1.63
C LYS A 73 2.56 12.08 2.40
N ARG A 74 1.71 11.79 3.39
CA ARG A 74 1.77 10.55 4.19
C ARG A 74 1.64 9.30 3.31
N TYR A 75 0.72 9.34 2.33
CA TYR A 75 0.51 8.24 1.41
C TYR A 75 1.76 7.98 0.55
N ARG A 76 2.37 9.04 0.01
CA ARG A 76 3.62 8.96 -0.75
C ARG A 76 4.77 8.41 0.11
N GLU A 77 4.91 8.87 1.34
CA GLU A 77 5.94 8.39 2.28
C GLU A 77 5.77 6.90 2.58
N ALA A 78 4.54 6.45 2.82
CA ALA A 78 4.26 5.03 3.04
C ALA A 78 4.57 4.17 1.80
N LEU A 79 4.19 4.61 0.60
CA LEU A 79 4.51 3.90 -0.64
C LEU A 79 6.02 3.83 -0.89
N ASN A 80 6.74 4.94 -0.71
CA ASN A 80 8.20 4.97 -0.87
C ASN A 80 8.88 4.00 0.10
N TYR A 81 8.45 3.97 1.36
CA TYR A 81 8.97 3.05 2.36
C TYR A 81 8.72 1.58 1.99
N LEU A 82 7.53 1.25 1.48
CA LEU A 82 7.21 -0.11 1.03
C LEU A 82 8.00 -0.50 -0.23
N CYS A 83 8.21 0.44 -1.16
CA CYS A 83 9.09 0.21 -2.31
C CYS A 83 10.53 -0.07 -1.88
N GLU A 84 11.07 0.71 -0.93
CA GLU A 84 12.40 0.48 -0.37
C GLU A 84 12.50 -0.88 0.33
N TYR A 85 11.46 -1.29 1.05
CA TYR A 85 11.37 -2.60 1.68
C TYR A 85 11.45 -3.75 0.67
N VAL A 86 10.65 -3.69 -0.41
CA VAL A 86 10.66 -4.67 -1.51
C VAL A 86 12.04 -4.71 -2.18
N CYS A 87 12.64 -3.55 -2.41
CA CYS A 87 14.00 -3.42 -2.95
C CYS A 87 15.04 -4.11 -2.06
N ARG A 88 15.02 -3.81 -0.75
CA ARG A 88 15.97 -4.36 0.22
C ARG A 88 15.84 -5.87 0.38
N LYS A 89 14.62 -6.41 0.31
CA LYS A 89 14.38 -7.86 0.34
C LYS A 89 14.53 -8.53 -1.04
N SER A 90 14.85 -7.78 -2.09
CA SER A 90 14.97 -8.28 -3.47
C SER A 90 13.75 -9.09 -3.94
N MET A 91 12.56 -8.70 -3.50
CA MET A 91 11.31 -9.37 -3.85
C MET A 91 10.91 -9.06 -5.30
N ALA A 92 10.54 -10.07 -6.06
CA ALA A 92 10.06 -9.92 -7.45
C ALA A 92 8.58 -9.49 -7.49
N THR A 93 8.21 -8.50 -6.68
CA THR A 93 6.81 -8.17 -6.42
C THR A 93 6.49 -6.76 -6.91
N SER A 94 5.60 -6.65 -7.89
CA SER A 94 5.13 -5.37 -8.43
C SER A 94 4.02 -4.78 -7.54
N LEU A 95 4.13 -3.50 -7.17
CA LEU A 95 3.12 -2.80 -6.36
C LEU A 95 2.06 -2.14 -7.23
N LEU A 96 0.86 -2.71 -7.33
CA LEU A 96 -0.25 -2.14 -8.09
C LEU A 96 -1.19 -1.35 -7.17
N TRP A 97 -1.38 -0.06 -7.43
CA TRP A 97 -2.36 0.76 -6.74
C TRP A 97 -3.64 0.92 -7.55
N LYS A 98 -4.79 0.65 -6.92
CA LYS A 98 -6.10 0.81 -7.58
C LYS A 98 -6.95 1.88 -6.86
N PRO A 99 -7.19 3.05 -7.49
CA PRO A 99 -8.09 4.07 -6.95
C PRO A 99 -9.55 3.60 -6.95
N SER A 100 -10.35 4.17 -6.04
CA SER A 100 -11.78 3.82 -5.87
C SER A 100 -12.74 4.63 -6.76
N ARG A 101 -12.38 5.83 -7.24
CA ARG A 101 -13.28 6.74 -7.99
C ARG A 101 -13.05 6.85 -9.50
N THR A 102 -11.98 6.30 -10.05
CA THR A 102 -11.65 6.42 -11.47
C THR A 102 -11.32 5.05 -12.04
N ASN A 103 -11.94 4.70 -13.17
CA ASN A 103 -11.86 3.38 -13.82
C ASN A 103 -10.47 3.08 -14.46
N ARG A 104 -9.39 3.65 -13.92
CA ARG A 104 -8.00 3.32 -14.26
C ARG A 104 -7.30 2.82 -13.00
N ALA A 105 -7.16 1.50 -12.91
CA ALA A 105 -6.11 0.93 -12.08
C ALA A 105 -4.77 1.46 -12.59
N GLN A 106 -3.98 2.11 -11.73
CA GLN A 106 -2.63 2.52 -12.09
C GLN A 106 -1.69 1.41 -11.64
N THR A 107 -1.39 0.50 -12.57
CA THR A 107 -0.36 -0.51 -12.36
C THR A 107 0.99 0.18 -12.35
N PHE A 108 1.51 0.44 -11.14
CA PHE A 108 2.94 0.65 -10.95
C PHE A 108 3.61 -0.72 -11.00
N THR A 109 3.71 -1.27 -12.21
CA THR A 109 4.52 -2.45 -12.43
C THR A 109 5.96 -2.03 -12.27
N PHE A 110 6.50 -2.11 -11.06
CA PHE A 110 7.94 -2.11 -10.84
C PHE A 110 8.48 -3.47 -11.32
N ARG A 111 8.35 -3.75 -12.64
CA ARG A 111 9.38 -4.54 -13.32
C ARG A 111 10.70 -3.87 -12.98
N ARG A 112 11.75 -4.62 -12.64
CA ARG A 112 13.14 -4.17 -12.43
C ARG A 112 13.60 -3.07 -13.42
N GLN A 113 13.10 -1.84 -13.29
CA GLN A 113 13.31 -0.71 -14.20
C GLN A 113 13.59 0.56 -13.42
N ALA A 114 13.18 0.65 -12.15
CA ALA A 114 13.84 1.54 -11.22
C ALA A 114 15.03 0.76 -10.62
N PRO A 115 16.28 1.20 -10.81
CA PRO A 115 17.37 0.63 -10.04
C PRO A 115 17.02 0.85 -8.56
N CYS A 116 16.95 -0.23 -7.78
CA CYS A 116 17.14 -0.09 -6.34
C CYS A 116 18.47 0.61 -6.20
N SER A 117 18.45 1.90 -5.88
CA SER A 117 19.66 2.67 -5.66
C SER A 117 20.43 1.97 -4.56
N ALA A 118 21.65 1.55 -4.89
CA ALA A 118 22.65 1.05 -3.95
C ALA A 118 22.88 2.05 -2.81
#